data_AF-A0A7W9YCY3-F1
#
_entry.id   AF-A0A7W9YCY3-F1
#
_cell.length_a   1.000
_cell.length_b   1.000
_cell.length_c   1.000
_cell.angle_alpha   90.00
_cell.angle_beta   90.00
_cell.angle_gamma   90.00
#
_symmetry.space_group_name_H-M   'P 1'
#
loop_
_entity.id
_entity.type
_entity.pdbx_description
1 polymer ?
#
loop_
_entity_poly.entity_id
_entity_poly.type
_entity_poly.pdbx_seq_one_letter_code
_entity_poly.pdbx_strand_id
1 'polypeptide(L)'
;MISGRLLERSVFVRELLPQDLKIEIETLSQEEAVTVAEFLARVVGVAHSRQLNAVDRIRWKAELERTRQSSLEAPSWLWNAVVDLVAVHEAAYLEHCRRFALDDARRDGSFQHDEAE
;
A
#
# COMPACT_ATOMS: atom_id res chain seq x y z
N MET A 1 12.04 9.73 16.97
CA MET A 1 13.09 9.09 16.16
C MET A 1 14.13 8.50 17.11
N ILE A 2 14.60 7.27 16.87
CA ILE A 2 15.50 6.49 17.72
C ILE A 2 16.66 6.00 16.85
N SER A 3 17.90 6.09 17.34
CA SER A 3 19.07 5.53 16.65
C SER A 3 19.22 4.03 16.94
N GLY A 4 19.67 3.26 15.95
CA GLY A 4 19.88 1.82 16.06
C GLY A 4 20.89 1.28 15.07
N ARG A 5 21.08 -0.05 15.07
CA ARG A 5 21.90 -0.76 14.07
C ARG A 5 21.11 -1.88 13.42
N LEU A 6 21.19 -1.97 12.10
CA LEU A 6 20.62 -3.06 11.30
C LEU A 6 21.70 -3.58 10.34
N LEU A 7 22.01 -4.88 10.41
CA LEU A 7 23.08 -5.51 9.60
C LEU A 7 24.39 -4.70 9.65
N GLU A 8 24.81 -4.34 10.87
CA GLU A 8 26.01 -3.53 11.17
C GLU A 8 26.01 -2.09 10.63
N ARG A 9 24.94 -1.65 9.97
CA ARG A 9 24.76 -0.27 9.53
C ARG A 9 24.00 0.54 10.57
N SER A 10 24.50 1.74 10.86
CA SER A 10 23.79 2.69 11.73
C SER A 10 22.55 3.19 10.99
N VAL A 11 21.39 3.10 11.63
CA VAL A 11 20.09 3.51 11.07
C VAL A 11 19.35 4.40 12.06
N PHE A 12 18.47 5.26 11.55
CA PHE A 12 17.51 6.00 12.36
C PHE A 12 16.12 5.41 12.13
N VAL A 13 15.49 4.92 13.19
CA VAL A 13 14.11 4.45 13.18
C VAL A 13 13.22 5.62 13.58
N ARG A 14 12.24 5.93 12.73
CA ARG A 14 11.21 6.92 13.03
C ARG A 14 9.85 6.29 12.82
N GLU A 15 8.87 6.86 13.51
CA GLU A 15 7.48 6.64 13.16
C GLU A 15 7.27 7.04 11.70
N LEU A 16 6.58 6.19 10.95
CA LEU A 16 6.20 6.49 9.57
C LEU A 16 5.21 7.65 9.63
N LEU A 17 5.65 8.79 9.08
CA LEU A 17 4.77 9.89 8.81
C LEU A 17 3.91 9.54 7.59
N PRO A 18 2.78 10.22 7.41
CA PRO A 18 1.88 9.93 6.30
C PRO A 18 2.59 10.04 4.97
N GLN A 19 3.46 11.05 4.84
CA GLN A 19 4.20 11.31 3.60
C GLN A 19 5.11 10.14 3.20
N ASP A 20 5.47 9.28 4.15
CA ASP A 20 6.32 8.10 3.92
C ASP A 20 5.55 6.88 3.41
N LEU A 21 4.22 6.94 3.49
CA LEU A 21 3.34 5.90 2.99
C LEU A 21 2.81 6.24 1.59
N LYS A 22 3.08 7.43 1.05
CA LYS A 22 2.58 7.84 -0.26
C LYS A 22 3.27 7.05 -1.37
N ILE A 23 2.49 6.48 -2.28
CA ILE A 23 3.00 5.85 -3.49
C ILE A 23 2.75 6.81 -4.65
N GLU A 24 3.80 7.47 -5.14
CA GLU A 24 3.70 8.36 -6.30
C GLU A 24 3.90 7.59 -7.60
N ILE A 25 2.88 6.84 -8.02
CA ILE A 25 2.97 5.94 -9.20
C ILE A 25 3.42 6.69 -10.47
N GLU A 26 3.03 7.95 -10.62
CA GLU A 26 3.38 8.80 -11.77
C GLU A 26 4.87 9.18 -11.83
N THR A 27 5.59 9.12 -10.70
CA THR A 27 7.01 9.48 -10.61
C THR A 27 7.93 8.27 -10.63
N LEU A 28 7.38 7.06 -10.64
CA LEU A 28 8.15 5.82 -10.70
C LEU A 28 8.72 5.62 -12.12
N SER A 29 10.00 5.22 -12.17
CA SER A 29 10.53 4.57 -13.36
C SER A 29 9.78 3.27 -13.65
N GLN A 30 9.92 2.76 -14.87
CA GLN A 30 9.32 1.47 -15.24
C GLN A 30 9.78 0.34 -14.31
N GLU A 31 11.07 0.31 -13.93
CA GLU A 31 11.62 -0.73 -13.05
C GLU A 31 11.03 -0.64 -11.63
N GLU A 32 10.85 0.57 -11.11
CA GLU A 32 10.23 0.80 -9.81
C GLU A 32 8.74 0.44 -9.83
N ALA A 33 8.03 0.81 -10.91
CA ALA A 33 6.62 0.46 -11.09
C ALA A 33 6.41 -1.06 -11.13
N VAL A 34 7.28 -1.79 -11.83
CA VAL A 34 7.27 -3.26 -11.86
C VAL A 34 7.52 -3.82 -10.46
N THR A 35 8.52 -3.29 -9.74
CA THR A 35 8.85 -3.72 -8.38
C THR A 35 7.68 -3.51 -7.40
N VAL A 36 7.02 -2.35 -7.48
CA VAL A 36 5.83 -2.03 -6.69
C VAL A 36 4.68 -2.97 -7.05
N ALA A 37 4.43 -3.20 -8.35
CA ALA A 37 3.39 -4.11 -8.80
C ALA A 37 3.61 -5.55 -8.29
N GLU A 38 4.83 -6.07 -8.35
CA GLU A 38 5.19 -7.39 -7.81
C GLU A 38 4.94 -7.47 -6.30
N PHE A 39 5.35 -6.43 -5.56
CA PHE A 39 5.13 -6.35 -4.12
C PHE A 39 3.63 -6.38 -3.77
N LEU A 40 2.83 -5.52 -4.42
CA LEU A 40 1.39 -5.43 -4.17
C LEU A 40 0.66 -6.71 -4.58
N ALA A 41 1.01 -7.29 -5.74
CA ALA A 41 0.46 -8.57 -6.18
C ALA A 41 0.78 -9.69 -5.18
N ARG A 42 1.97 -9.68 -4.58
CA ARG A 42 2.33 -10.63 -3.51
C ARG A 42 1.50 -10.41 -2.25
N VAL A 43 1.25 -9.17 -1.82
CA VAL A 43 0.39 -8.88 -0.67
C VAL A 43 -1.02 -9.42 -0.90
N VAL A 44 -1.62 -9.09 -2.03
CA VAL A 44 -2.97 -9.56 -2.43
C VAL A 44 -3.00 -11.08 -2.52
N GLY A 45 -2.02 -11.68 -3.20
CA GLY A 45 -1.93 -13.13 -3.36
C GLY A 45 -1.81 -13.86 -2.02
N VAL A 46 -0.92 -13.41 -1.12
CA VAL A 46 -0.78 -14.01 0.21
C VAL A 46 -2.08 -13.88 1.01
N ALA A 47 -2.73 -12.72 0.97
CA ALA A 47 -4.00 -12.49 1.66
C ALA A 47 -5.11 -13.40 1.11
N HIS A 48 -5.27 -13.48 -0.21
CA HIS A 48 -6.24 -14.35 -0.86
C HIS A 48 -5.98 -15.82 -0.53
N SER A 49 -4.71 -16.27 -0.58
CA SER A 49 -4.34 -17.64 -0.24
C SER A 49 -4.80 -18.04 1.17
N ARG A 50 -4.77 -17.11 2.14
CA ARG A 50 -5.18 -17.35 3.53
C ARG A 50 -6.69 -17.53 3.67
N GLN A 51 -7.47 -16.98 2.75
CA GLN A 51 -8.93 -17.11 2.71
C GLN A 51 -9.39 -18.43 2.07
N LEU A 52 -8.49 -19.13 1.36
CA LEU A 52 -8.78 -20.41 0.71
C LEU A 52 -8.53 -21.61 1.62
N ASN A 53 -9.38 -22.63 1.47
CA ASN A 53 -9.11 -23.97 2.00
C ASN A 53 -7.95 -24.65 1.25
N ALA A 54 -7.49 -25.80 1.75
CA ALA A 54 -6.31 -26.47 1.22
C ALA A 54 -6.44 -26.90 -0.25
N VAL A 55 -7.61 -27.39 -0.66
CA VAL A 55 -7.85 -27.87 -2.04
C VAL A 55 -7.87 -26.69 -3.01
N ASP A 56 -8.57 -25.61 -2.66
CA ASP A 56 -8.68 -24.43 -3.50
C ASP A 56 -7.35 -23.69 -3.60
N ARG A 57 -6.55 -23.67 -2.53
CA ARG A 57 -5.20 -23.08 -2.55
C ARG A 57 -4.26 -23.80 -3.53
N ILE A 58 -4.33 -25.12 -3.62
CA ILE A 58 -3.52 -25.91 -4.58
C ILE A 58 -3.96 -25.61 -6.01
N ARG A 59 -5.27 -25.61 -6.27
CA ARG A 59 -5.83 -25.26 -7.58
C ARG A 59 -5.44 -23.86 -8.01
N TRP A 60 -5.59 -22.90 -7.10
CA TRP A 60 -5.25 -21.50 -7.33
C TRP A 60 -3.75 -21.31 -7.63
N LYS A 61 -2.86 -21.98 -6.89
CA LYS A 61 -1.43 -21.95 -7.19
C LYS A 61 -1.11 -22.50 -8.59
N ALA A 62 -1.74 -23.61 -8.97
CA ALA A 62 -1.54 -24.21 -10.30
C ALA A 62 -2.04 -23.28 -11.43
N GLU A 63 -3.11 -22.52 -11.19
CA GLU A 63 -3.60 -21.50 -12.13
C GLU A 63 -2.59 -20.37 -12.31
N LEU A 64 -2.06 -19.83 -11.21
CA LEU A 64 -1.04 -18.77 -11.26
C LEU A 64 0.24 -19.22 -12.01
N GLU A 65 0.66 -20.47 -11.83
CA GLU A 65 1.83 -21.03 -12.50
C GLU A 65 1.60 -21.24 -14.01
N ARG A 66 0.37 -21.56 -14.44
CA ARG A 66 0.01 -21.68 -15.86
C ARG A 66 0.03 -20.33 -16.58
N THR A 67 -0.57 -19.30 -15.98
CA THR A 67 -0.68 -17.98 -16.62
C THR A 67 0.69 -17.31 -16.80
N ARG A 68 1.66 -17.59 -15.91
CA ARG A 68 3.05 -17.13 -16.04
C ARG A 68 3.72 -17.59 -17.34
N GLN A 69 3.24 -18.65 -17.99
CA GLN A 69 3.88 -19.26 -19.16
C GLN A 69 3.31 -18.80 -20.51
N SER A 70 2.10 -18.21 -20.58
CA SER A 70 1.39 -18.05 -21.85
C SER A 70 1.01 -16.63 -22.27
N SER A 71 1.12 -15.59 -21.43
CA SER A 71 1.07 -14.20 -21.90
C SER A 71 1.48 -13.23 -20.79
N LEU A 72 1.83 -12.00 -21.19
CA LEU A 72 2.05 -10.83 -20.33
C LEU A 72 0.79 -10.40 -19.54
N GLU A 73 -0.34 -11.10 -19.70
CA GLU A 73 -1.60 -10.79 -19.02
C GLU A 73 -1.61 -11.48 -17.65
N ALA A 74 -1.42 -10.71 -16.59
CA ALA A 74 -1.81 -11.14 -15.26
C ALA A 74 -3.31 -11.55 -15.29
N PRO A 75 -3.75 -12.54 -14.48
CA PRO A 75 -5.17 -12.84 -14.36
C PRO A 75 -5.94 -11.55 -14.04
N SER A 76 -7.02 -11.28 -14.78
CA SER A 76 -7.77 -10.01 -14.69
C SER A 76 -8.23 -9.70 -13.26
N TRP A 77 -8.56 -10.72 -12.47
CA TRP A 77 -8.91 -10.56 -11.06
C TRP A 77 -7.74 -10.07 -10.21
N LEU A 78 -6.50 -10.52 -10.49
CA LEU A 78 -5.30 -10.13 -9.73
C LEU A 78 -4.92 -8.69 -10.07
N TRP A 79 -4.99 -8.34 -11.36
CA TRP A 79 -4.85 -6.96 -11.81
C TRP A 79 -5.83 -6.04 -11.10
N ASN A 80 -7.13 -6.35 -11.16
CA ASN A 80 -8.17 -5.55 -10.52
C ASN A 80 -7.94 -5.42 -9.01
N ALA A 81 -7.63 -6.52 -8.32
CA ALA A 81 -7.39 -6.49 -6.88
C ALA A 81 -6.15 -5.67 -6.48
N VAL A 82 -5.11 -5.62 -7.32
CA VAL A 82 -3.93 -4.77 -7.09
C VAL A 82 -4.28 -3.30 -7.32
N VAL A 83 -5.02 -2.97 -8.38
CA VAL A 83 -5.50 -1.60 -8.64
C VAL A 83 -6.42 -1.12 -7.53
N ASP A 84 -7.35 -1.95 -7.07
CA ASP A 84 -8.24 -1.65 -5.95
C ASP A 84 -7.44 -1.41 -4.66
N LEU A 85 -6.40 -2.22 -4.38
CA LEU A 85 -5.52 -2.02 -3.23
C LEU A 85 -4.81 -0.66 -3.28
N VAL A 86 -4.29 -0.26 -4.45
CA VAL A 86 -3.68 1.05 -4.65
C VAL A 86 -4.69 2.17 -4.38
N ALA A 87 -5.92 2.06 -4.93
CA ALA A 87 -6.95 3.07 -4.75
C ALA A 87 -7.36 3.22 -3.28
N VAL A 88 -7.55 2.10 -2.58
CA VAL A 88 -7.86 2.10 -1.13
C VAL A 88 -6.70 2.69 -0.33
N HIS A 89 -5.46 2.36 -0.68
CA HIS A 89 -4.27 2.90 -0.03
C HIS A 89 -4.17 4.41 -0.18
N GLU A 90 -4.36 4.94 -1.40
CA GLU A 90 -4.31 6.38 -1.68
C GLU A 90 -5.46 7.13 -0.98
N ALA A 91 -6.67 6.58 -1.02
CA ALA A 91 -7.80 7.17 -0.29
C ALA A 91 -7.56 7.23 1.22
N ALA A 92 -7.01 6.15 1.80
CA ALA A 92 -6.65 6.11 3.22
C ALA A 92 -5.54 7.10 3.57
N TYR A 93 -4.55 7.27 2.68
CA TYR A 93 -3.50 8.28 2.83
C TYR A 93 -4.08 9.70 2.82
N LEU A 94 -4.94 10.04 1.87
CA LEU A 94 -5.59 11.36 1.79
C LEU A 94 -6.48 11.65 3.00
N GLU A 95 -7.25 10.67 3.46
CA GLU A 95 -8.06 10.81 4.66
C GLU A 95 -7.20 11.01 5.91
N HIS A 96 -6.06 10.33 6.01
CA HIS A 96 -5.10 10.58 7.07
C HIS A 96 -4.58 12.02 7.00
N CYS A 97 -4.14 12.49 5.83
CA CYS A 97 -3.66 13.87 5.64
C CYS A 97 -4.71 14.90 6.06
N ARG A 98 -5.98 14.68 5.69
CA ARG A 98 -7.11 15.54 6.11
C ARG A 98 -7.24 15.59 7.63
N ARG A 99 -7.23 14.44 8.29
CA ARG A 99 -7.32 14.37 9.77
C ARG A 99 -6.14 15.04 10.45
N PHE A 100 -4.92 14.79 9.95
CA PHE A 100 -3.71 15.41 10.48
C PHE A 100 -3.79 16.93 10.38
N ALA A 101 -4.14 17.49 9.21
CA ALA A 101 -4.27 18.93 9.03
C ALA A 101 -5.34 19.56 9.94
N LEU A 102 -6.48 18.87 10.15
CA LEU A 102 -7.51 19.33 11.08
C LEU A 102 -7.06 19.31 12.54
N ASP A 103 -6.33 18.27 12.95
CA ASP A 103 -5.79 18.18 14.31
C ASP A 103 -4.66 19.18 14.55
N ASP A 104 -3.85 19.47 13.54
CA ASP A 104 -2.81 20.49 13.57
C ASP A 104 -3.41 21.90 13.70
N ALA A 105 -4.42 22.23 12.90
CA ALA A 105 -5.15 23.50 13.00
C ALA A 105 -5.82 23.73 14.37
N ARG A 106 -6.31 22.65 15.00
CA ARG A 106 -6.84 22.69 16.38
C ARG A 106 -5.74 22.95 17.41
N ARG A 107 -4.55 22.39 17.23
CA ARG A 107 -3.39 22.57 18.14
C ARG A 107 -2.81 23.98 18.04
N ASP A 108 -2.79 24.54 16.83
CA ASP A 108 -2.27 25.88 16.55
C ASP A 108 -3.26 27.00 16.90
N GLY A 109 -4.48 26.67 17.35
CA GLY A 109 -5.49 27.64 17.76
C GLY A 109 -6.11 28.43 16.61
N SER A 110 -5.84 28.06 15.35
CA SER A 110 -6.39 28.72 14.15
C SER A 110 -7.86 28.37 13.88
N PHE A 111 -8.41 27.38 14.59
CA PHE A 111 -9.83 27.02 14.60
C PHE A 111 -10.51 27.59 15.87
N GLN A 112 -10.69 28.90 15.93
CA GLN A 112 -11.64 29.53 16.87
C GLN A 112 -12.69 30.31 16.08
N HIS A 113 -13.95 29.91 16.31
CA HIS A 113 -15.22 30.53 15.89
C HIS A 113 -15.70 30.29 14.45
N ASP A 114 -16.76 29.47 14.32
CA ASP A 114 -17.95 29.79 13.52
C ASP A 114 -19.12 28.83 13.87
N GLU A 115 -19.59 28.87 15.12
CA GLU A 115 -20.93 28.38 15.48
C GLU A 115 -21.53 29.35 16.51
N ALA A 116 -22.02 30.49 16.02
CA ALA A 116 -22.94 31.36 16.73
C ALA A 116 -23.78 32.15 15.71
N GLU A 117 -24.84 31.52 15.18
CA GLU A 117 -26.08 32.21 14.85
C GLU A 117 -27.27 31.25 14.93
#